data_AF-A0A931YG49-F1
#
_entry.id   AF-A0A931YG49-F1
#
_cell.length_a   1.000
_cell.length_b   1.000
_cell.length_c   1.000
_cell.angle_alpha   90.00
_cell.angle_beta   90.00
_cell.angle_gamma   90.00
#
_symmetry.space_group_name_H-M   'P 1'
#
loop_
_entity.id
_entity.type
_entity.pdbx_description
1 polymer ?
#
loop_
_entity_poly.entity_id
_entity_poly.type
_entity_poly.pdbx_seq_one_letter_code
_entity_poly.pdbx_strand_id
1 'polypeptide(L)'
;TRPYLELMRFQADRTHAYYRAAHAALPRADRRRLVAAEIMGVIYHALLRAIEARRFRVFEERVRLSAPRKLALALGVYLRAHLAP
;
A
#
# COMPACT_ATOMS: atom_id res chain seq x y z
N THR A 1 -7.72 21.63 7.93
CA THR A 1 -7.15 22.98 7.67
C THR A 1 -6.13 22.88 6.54
N ARG A 2 -5.73 24.00 5.91
CA ARG A 2 -4.70 24.01 4.85
C ARG A 2 -3.33 23.47 5.32
N PRO A 3 -2.79 23.86 6.50
CA PRO A 3 -1.53 23.32 7.00
C PRO A 3 -1.55 21.80 7.20
N TYR A 4 -2.67 21.25 7.68
CA TYR A 4 -2.83 19.81 7.84
C TYR A 4 -2.78 19.07 6.49
N LEU A 5 -3.45 19.60 5.46
CA LEU A 5 -3.43 18.98 4.13
C LEU A 5 -2.02 19.02 3.51
N GLU A 6 -1.28 20.11 3.71
CA GLU A 6 0.10 20.24 3.24
C GLU A 6 1.02 19.24 3.94
N LEU A 7 0.92 19.11 5.28
CA LEU A 7 1.63 18.09 6.04
C LEU A 7 1.29 16.68 5.54
N MET A 8 0.01 16.35 5.41
CA MET A 8 -0.41 15.01 4.99
C MET A 8 0.05 14.66 3.58
N ARG A 9 0.07 15.63 2.65
CA ARG A 9 0.64 15.44 1.30
C ARG A 9 2.12 15.15 1.37
N PHE A 10 2.88 15.95 2.12
CA PHE A 10 4.30 15.71 2.34
C PHE A 10 4.58 14.30 2.90
N GLN A 11 3.78 13.86 3.88
CA GLN A 11 3.91 12.52 4.44
C GLN A 11 3.54 11.42 3.43
N ALA A 12 2.51 11.63 2.61
CA ALA A 12 2.10 10.68 1.58
C ALA A 12 3.18 10.52 0.51
N ASP A 13 3.77 11.63 0.03
CA ASP A 13 4.85 11.62 -0.96
C ASP A 13 6.07 10.85 -0.46
N ARG A 14 6.46 11.07 0.80
CA ARG A 14 7.54 10.31 1.45
C ARG A 14 7.20 8.83 1.57
N THR A 15 5.95 8.50 1.90
CA THR A 15 5.50 7.11 1.99
C THR A 15 5.55 6.42 0.61
N HIS A 16 5.15 7.11 -0.47
CA HIS A 16 5.30 6.59 -1.83
C HIS A 16 6.76 6.35 -2.20
N ALA A 17 7.68 7.21 -1.76
CA ALA A 17 9.11 7.01 -1.96
C ALA A 17 9.62 5.74 -1.27
N TYR A 18 9.19 5.47 -0.04
CA TYR A 18 9.52 4.22 0.66
C TYR A 18 8.95 2.98 -0.03
N TYR A 19 7.72 3.02 -0.54
CA TYR A 19 7.17 1.91 -1.32
C TYR A 19 7.99 1.63 -2.58
N ARG A 20 8.38 2.67 -3.33
CA ARG A 20 9.26 2.52 -4.50
C ARG A 20 10.61 1.92 -4.12
N ALA A 21 11.24 2.41 -3.05
CA ALA A 21 12.52 1.90 -2.57
C ALA A 21 12.43 0.43 -2.13
N ALA A 22 11.38 0.07 -1.38
CA ALA A 22 11.15 -1.31 -0.94
C ALA A 22 10.95 -2.26 -2.13
N HIS A 23 10.19 -1.85 -3.15
CA HIS A 23 10.00 -2.65 -4.36
C HIS A 23 11.30 -2.80 -5.16
N ALA A 24 12.14 -1.76 -5.23
CA ALA A 24 13.44 -1.82 -5.89
C ALA A 24 14.46 -2.69 -5.14
N ALA A 25 14.38 -2.73 -3.80
CA ALA A 25 15.28 -3.48 -2.95
C ALA A 25 14.96 -4.98 -2.85
N LEU A 26 13.77 -5.43 -3.30
CA LEU A 26 13.32 -6.81 -3.14
C LEU A 26 13.98 -7.76 -4.16
N PRO A 27 14.86 -8.69 -3.74
CA PRO A 27 15.46 -9.65 -4.66
C PRO A 27 14.41 -10.64 -5.19
N ARG A 28 14.53 -11.06 -6.45
CA ARG A 28 13.61 -12.05 -7.04
C ARG A 28 13.59 -13.36 -6.27
N ALA A 29 14.74 -13.79 -5.76
CA ALA A 29 14.90 -15.03 -4.99
C ALA A 29 14.07 -15.04 -3.69
N ASP A 30 13.84 -13.88 -3.07
CA ASP A 30 13.14 -13.77 -1.79
C ASP A 30 11.63 -13.53 -1.94
N ARG A 31 11.12 -13.34 -3.15
CA ARG A 31 9.69 -13.04 -3.41
C ARG A 31 8.74 -14.04 -2.75
N ARG A 32 9.04 -15.35 -2.83
CA ARG A 32 8.21 -16.39 -2.19
C ARG A 32 8.29 -16.32 -0.66
N ARG A 33 9.50 -16.10 -0.12
CA ARG A 33 9.74 -16.00 1.34
C ARG A 33 9.10 -14.74 1.94
N LEU A 34 9.05 -13.66 1.16
CA LEU A 34 8.52 -12.36 1.57
C LEU A 34 7.11 -12.08 1.05
N VAL A 35 6.39 -13.11 0.56
CA VAL A 35 5.04 -12.94 -0.01
C VAL A 35 4.07 -12.28 0.97
N ALA A 36 4.16 -12.61 2.27
CA ALA A 36 3.35 -11.97 3.30
C ALA A 36 3.65 -10.48 3.45
N ALA A 37 4.94 -10.10 3.40
CA ALA A 37 5.36 -8.70 3.45
C ALA A 37 4.91 -7.92 2.20
N GLU A 38 4.98 -8.54 1.01
CA GLU A 38 4.47 -7.94 -0.22
C GLU A 38 2.94 -7.74 -0.17
N ILE A 39 2.18 -8.72 0.32
CA ILE A 39 0.72 -8.61 0.50
C ILE A 39 0.39 -7.42 1.41
N MET A 40 1.07 -7.33 2.55
CA MET A 40 0.90 -6.21 3.49
C MET A 40 1.25 -4.87 2.85
N GLY A 41 2.36 -4.81 2.11
CA GLY A 41 2.77 -3.61 1.38
C GLY A 41 1.70 -3.12 0.42
N VAL A 42 1.14 -4.01 -0.41
CA VAL A 42 0.09 -3.67 -1.38
C VAL A 42 -1.20 -3.24 -0.69
N ILE A 43 -1.63 -3.90 0.39
CA ILE A 43 -2.84 -3.54 1.14
C ILE A 43 -2.69 -2.16 1.78
N TYR A 44 -1.56 -1.88 2.43
CA TYR A 44 -1.33 -0.59 3.07
C TYR A 44 -1.15 0.54 2.06
N HIS A 45 -0.50 0.28 0.93
CA HIS A 45 -0.40 1.27 -0.14
C HIS A 45 -1.78 1.59 -0.72
N ALA A 46 -2.62 0.59 -0.94
CA ALA A 46 -4.00 0.78 -1.37
C ALA A 46 -4.84 1.56 -0.35
N LEU A 47 -4.60 1.37 0.96
CA LEU A 47 -5.26 2.14 2.01
C LEU A 47 -4.80 3.62 1.97
N LEU A 48 -3.50 3.88 1.80
CA LEU A 48 -2.98 5.24 1.61
C LEU A 48 -3.66 5.93 0.42
N ARG A 49 -3.75 5.26 -0.74
CA ARG A 49 -4.46 5.78 -1.92
C ARG A 49 -5.93 6.08 -1.63
N ALA A 50 -6.60 5.25 -0.82
CA ALA A 50 -7.98 5.49 -0.42
C ALA A 50 -8.15 6.70 0.52
N ILE A 51 -7.15 6.96 1.37
CA ILE A 51 -7.08 8.14 2.23
C ILE A 51 -6.83 9.41 1.39
N GLU A 52 -5.89 9.34 0.43
CA GLU A 52 -5.60 10.44 -0.50
C GLU A 52 -6.83 10.84 -1.32
N ALA A 53 -7.56 9.85 -1.86
CA ALA A 53 -8.79 10.07 -2.63
C ALA A 53 -9.88 10.81 -1.83
N ARG A 54 -9.86 10.67 -0.50
CA ARG A 54 -10.76 11.36 0.45
C ARG A 54 -10.19 12.66 0.98
N ARG A 55 -9.10 13.18 0.39
CA ARG A 55 -8.43 14.42 0.82
C ARG A 55 -8.04 14.38 2.30
N PHE A 56 -7.60 13.22 2.81
CA PHE A 56 -7.13 13.03 4.19
C PHE A 56 -8.16 13.34 5.29
N ARG A 57 -9.47 13.20 5.00
CA ARG A 57 -10.59 13.36 5.97
C ARG A 57 -10.68 12.22 7.01
N VAL A 58 -9.54 11.84 7.58
CA VAL A 58 -9.40 10.70 8.51
C VAL A 58 -10.03 10.95 9.89
N PHE A 59 -10.28 12.22 10.24
CA PHE A 59 -10.97 12.60 11.47
C PHE A 59 -12.49 12.64 11.31
N GLU A 60 -13.01 12.71 10.07
CA GLU A 60 -14.44 12.73 9.78
C GLU A 60 -14.97 11.30 9.60
N GLU A 61 -14.23 10.48 8.87
CA GLU A 61 -14.60 9.09 8.62
C GLU A 61 -13.40 8.15 8.69
N ARG A 62 -13.67 6.93 9.16
CA ARG A 62 -12.66 5.88 9.16
C ARG A 62 -12.53 5.29 7.76
N VAL A 63 -11.46 5.63 7.08
CA VAL A 63 -11.11 5.04 5.78
C VAL A 63 -10.74 3.57 5.95
N ARG A 64 -11.41 2.68 5.23
CA ARG A 64 -11.16 1.23 5.25
C ARG A 64 -11.17 0.67 3.83
N LEU A 65 -10.40 -0.39 3.63
CA LEU A 65 -10.56 -1.26 2.47
C LEU A 65 -11.57 -2.36 2.81
N SER A 66 -12.50 -2.64 1.90
CA SER A 66 -13.43 -3.75 2.05
C SER A 66 -12.68 -5.09 2.07
N ALA A 67 -13.24 -6.09 2.76
CA ALA A 67 -12.63 -7.41 2.82
C ALA A 67 -12.41 -8.04 1.43
N PRO A 68 -13.37 -7.97 0.47
CA PRO A 68 -13.15 -8.49 -0.88
C PRO A 68 -11.99 -7.79 -1.59
N ARG A 69 -11.83 -6.48 -1.41
CA ARG A 69 -10.71 -5.74 -2.02
C ARG A 69 -9.37 -6.17 -1.44
N LYS A 70 -9.28 -6.36 -0.12
CA LYS A 70 -8.06 -6.88 0.52
C LYS A 70 -7.71 -8.28 0.02
N LEU A 71 -8.72 -9.15 -0.11
CA LEU A 71 -8.54 -10.51 -0.62
C LEU A 71 -8.05 -10.52 -2.08
N ALA A 72 -8.64 -9.69 -2.94
CA ALA A 72 -8.23 -9.57 -4.33
C ALA A 72 -6.76 -9.11 -4.46
N LEU A 73 -6.35 -8.12 -3.66
CA LEU A 73 -4.96 -7.66 -3.62
C LEU A 73 -4.01 -8.76 -3.13
N ALA A 74 -4.38 -9.45 -2.05
CA ALA A 74 -3.58 -10.54 -1.49
C ALA A 74 -3.41 -11.69 -2.50
N LEU A 75 -4.50 -12.10 -3.15
CA LEU A 75 -4.47 -13.16 -4.15
C LEU A 75 -3.61 -12.76 -5.35
N GLY A 76 -3.71 -11.53 -5.84
CA GLY A 76 -2.88 -11.05 -6.96
C GLY A 76 -1.38 -11.10 -6.65
N VAL A 77 -0.97 -10.72 -5.43
CA VAL A 77 0.43 -10.85 -4.99
C VAL A 77 0.84 -12.31 -4.85
N TYR A 78 -0.02 -13.14 -4.23
CA TYR A 78 0.26 -14.56 -4.03
C TYR A 78 0.47 -15.28 -5.37
N LEU A 79 -0.43 -15.08 -6.34
CA LEU A 79 -0.33 -15.67 -7.67
C LEU A 79 0.94 -15.19 -8.38
N ARG A 80 1.28 -13.91 -8.33
CA ARG A 80 2.52 -13.38 -8.91
C ARG A 80 3.78 -14.01 -8.29
N ALA A 81 3.79 -14.25 -6.98
CA ALA A 81 4.96 -14.84 -6.30
C ALA A 81 5.16 -16.33 -6.62
N HIS A 82 4.07 -17.05 -6.94
CA HIS A 82 4.10 -18.50 -7.15
C HIS A 82 4.05 -18.91 -8.63
N LEU A 83 3.46 -18.08 -9.51
CA LEU A 83 3.34 -18.34 -10.95
C LEU A 83 4.39 -17.60 -11.79
N ALA A 84 5.13 -16.65 -11.21
CA ALA A 84 6.30 -16.11 -11.90
C ALA A 84 7.37 -17.21 -12.00
N PRO A 85 7.97 -17.42 -13.19
CA PRO A 85 9.04 -18.39 -13.39
C PRO A 85 10.29 -18.04 -12.58
#